data_AF-A0A971HWU2-F1
#
_entry.id   AF-A0A971HWU2-F1
#
_cell.length_a   1.000
_cell.length_b   1.000
_cell.length_c   1.000
_cell.angle_alpha   90.00
_cell.angle_beta   90.00
_cell.angle_gamma   90.00
#
_symmetry.space_group_name_H-M   'P 1'
#
loop_
_entity.id
_entity.type
_entity.pdbx_description
1 polymer ?
#
loop_
_entity_poly.entity_id
_entity_poly.type
_entity_poly.pdbx_seq_one_letter_code
_entity_poly.pdbx_strand_id
1 'polypeptide(L)' 'MADEKQLRIGIPKGSLEEATIKLFARAGWKITSHHRNYFPEINDPELTC' A
#
# COMPACT_ATOMS: atom_id res chain seq x y z
N MET A 1 -21.64 -0.52 0.60
CA MET A 1 -21.48 -0.72 -0.85
C MET A 1 -19.99 -0.68 -1.10
N ALA A 2 -19.39 -1.80 -1.48
CA ALA A 2 -17.96 -1.85 -1.76
C ALA A 2 -17.73 -1.15 -3.09
N ASP A 3 -16.93 -0.08 -3.08
CA ASP A 3 -16.51 0.65 -4.27
C ASP A 3 -15.90 -0.32 -5.28
N GLU A 4 -16.69 -0.67 -6.30
CA GLU A 4 -16.51 -1.80 -7.24
C GLU A 4 -15.29 -1.64 -8.18
N LYS A 5 -14.45 -0.61 -7.97
CA LYS A 5 -13.28 -0.28 -8.79
C LYS A 5 -11.99 -0.03 -8.01
N GLN A 6 -11.96 -0.25 -6.69
CA GLN A 6 -10.71 -0.10 -5.94
C GLN A 6 -9.94 -1.42 -5.90
N LEU A 7 -8.70 -1.40 -6.40
CA LEU A 7 -7.80 -2.56 -6.33
C LEU A 7 -7.25 -2.67 -4.91
N ARG A 8 -7.51 -3.82 -4.29
CA ARG A 8 -7.02 -4.16 -2.95
C ARG A 8 -5.63 -4.81 -3.04
N ILE A 9 -4.64 -4.21 -2.39
CA ILE A 9 -3.27 -4.73 -2.36
C ILE A 9 -2.81 -4.98 -0.92
N GLY A 10 -2.24 -6.17 -0.67
CA GLY A 10 -1.63 -6.50 0.61
C GLY A 10 -0.13 -6.20 0.59
N ILE A 11 0.37 -5.51 1.62
CA ILE A 11 1.81 -5.28 1.81
C ILE A 11 2.31 -6.16 2.96
N PRO A 12 3.30 -7.03 2.73
CA PRO A 12 3.85 -7.87 3.78
C PRO A 12 4.59 -7.02 4.81
N LYS A 13 4.32 -7.24 6.10
CA LYS A 13 5.05 -6.62 7.21
C LYS A 13 6.39 -7.33 7.44
N GLY A 14 7.39 -6.61 7.95
CA GLY A 14 8.68 -7.19 8.35
C GLY A 14 9.72 -7.13 7.23
N SER A 15 10.43 -8.24 6.97
CA SER A 15 11.60 -8.26 6.07
C SER A 15 11.30 -7.85 4.63
N LEU A 16 10.05 -8.01 4.18
CA LEU A 16 9.62 -7.69 2.83
C LEU A 16 8.92 -6.33 2.71
N GLU A 17 8.67 -5.63 3.82
CA GLU A 17 7.90 -4.37 3.85
C GLU A 17 8.61 -3.29 3.02
N GLU A 18 9.87 -2.98 3.37
CA GLU A 18 10.64 -1.95 2.66
C GLU A 18 10.90 -2.29 1.19
N ALA A 19 11.13 -3.56 0.88
CA ALA A 19 11.35 -4.01 -0.50
C ALA A 19 10.08 -3.81 -1.34
N THR A 20 8.92 -4.08 -0.76
CA THR A 20 7.61 -3.90 -1.41
C THR A 20 7.29 -2.42 -1.59
N ILE A 21 7.52 -1.59 -0.57
CA ILE A 21 7.35 -0.12 -0.65
C ILE A 21 8.26 0.47 -1.74
N LYS A 22 9.53 0.06 -1.80
CA LYS A 22 10.47 0.52 -2.84
C LYS A 22 10.02 0.12 -4.25
N LEU A 23 9.47 -1.08 -4.42
CA LEU A 23 8.93 -1.53 -5.70
C LEU A 23 7.78 -0.63 -6.17
N PHE A 24 6.82 -0.37 -5.27
CA PHE A 24 5.68 0.49 -5.59
C PHE A 24 6.07 1.97 -5.77
N ALA A 25 7.08 2.46 -5.04
CA ALA A 25 7.63 3.79 -5.25
C ALA A 25 8.21 3.98 -6.65
N ARG A 26 8.82 2.93 -7.23
CA ARG A 26 9.31 2.95 -8.63
C ARG A 26 8.17 3.00 -9.65
N ALA A 27 6.98 2.52 -9.30
CA ALA A 27 5.77 2.63 -10.11
C ALA A 27 5.06 4.00 -9.96
N GLY A 28 5.55 4.88 -9.08
CA GLY A 28 4.96 6.20 -8.81
C GLY A 28 4.00 6.24 -7.62
N TRP A 29 3.81 5.12 -6.91
CA TRP A 29 2.95 5.06 -5.73
C TRP A 29 3.73 5.36 -4.45
N LYS A 30 3.23 6.32 -3.68
CA LYS A 30 3.74 6.69 -2.35
C LYS A 30 2.95 5.93 -1.30
N ILE A 31 3.63 5.01 -0.65
CA ILE A 31 3.07 4.16 0.40
C ILE A 31 3.71 4.56 1.72
N THR A 32 2.90 5.01 2.67
CA THR A 32 3.37 5.43 4.00
C THR A 32 2.93 4.40 5.02
N SER A 33 3.88 3.63 5.56
CA SER A 33 3.61 2.68 6.65
C SER A 33 3.84 3.34 8.00
N HIS A 34 2.90 3.16 8.92
CA HIS A 34 3.05 3.54 10.32
C HIS A 34 3.36 2.29 11.15
N HIS A 35 4.28 2.39 12.11
CA HIS A 35 4.74 1.25 12.92
C HIS A 35 3.60 0.48 13.61
N ARG A 36 2.50 1.17 13.95
CA ARG A 36 1.33 0.60 14.66
C ARG A 36 0.14 0.29 13.74
N ASN A 37 0.19 0.70 12.48
CA ASN A 37 -0.91 0.51 11.54
C ASN A 37 -0.58 -0.65 10.60
N TYR A 38 -1.55 -1.54 10.40
CA TYR A 38 -1.46 -2.65 9.46
C TYR A 38 -1.94 -2.25 8.05
N PHE A 39 -2.51 -1.05 7.92
CA PHE A 39 -2.99 -0.47 6.67
C PHE A 39 -2.14 0.75 6.33
N PRO A 40 -1.20 0.64 5.39
CA PRO A 40 -0.44 1.79 4.92
C PRO A 40 -1.34 2.73 4.10
N GLU A 41 -1.05 4.02 4.16
CA GLU A 41 -1.75 5.01 3.33
C GLU A 41 -1.12 5.04 1.93
N ILE A 42 -1.97 4.99 0.90
CA ILE A 42 -1.59 5.07 -0.51
C ILE A 42 -2.15 6.37 -1.06
N ASN A 43 -1.33 7.10 -1.82
CA ASN A 43 -1.71 8.37 -2.44
C ASN A 43 -2.59 8.24 -3.70
N ASP A 44 -3.15 7.05 -3.96
CA ASP A 44 -3.90 6.71 -5.16
C ASP A 44 -5.32 6.30 -4.77
N PRO A 45 -6.36 7.05 -5.20
CA PRO A 45 -7.74 6.78 -4.82
C PRO A 45 -8.31 5.50 -5.44
N GLU A 46 -7.64 4.90 -6.45
CA GLU A 46 -8.03 3.63 -7.05
C GLU A 46 -7.42 2.42 -6.31
N LEU A 47 -6.54 2.65 -5.32
CA LEU A 47 -5.85 1.60 -4.57
C LEU A 47 -6.21 1.66 -3.08
N THR A 48 -6.35 0.48 -2.47
CA THR A 48 -6.61 0.37 -1.03
C THR A 48 -5.91 -0.86 -0.43
N CYS A 49 -5.61 -0.81 0.87
CA CYS A 49 -4.93 -1.88 1.62
C CYS A 49 -5.87 -2.58 2.59
#